data_AF-A0A3N5F692-F1
#
_entry.id   AF-A0A3N5F692-F1
#
_cell.length_a   1.000
_cell.length_b   1.000
_cell.length_c   1.000
_cell.angle_alpha   90.00
_cell.angle_beta   90.00
_cell.angle_gamma   90.00
#
_symmetry.space_group_name_H-M   'P 1'
#
loop_
_entity.id
_entity.type
_entity.pdbx_description
1 polymer ?
#
loop_
_entity_poly.entity_id
_entity_poly.type
_entity_poly.pdbx_seq_one_letter_code
_entity_poly.pdbx_strand_id
1 'polypeptide(L)'
;MIERLFSRGAVSTLEAMLAFASKRHRIIATNIANVDTVGYRTRDLAELRSVDAGVLKQNGNNVDLEIEMAKMARNNALHSMAAALLAQQFTLLREAISGQLHS
;
A
#
# COMPACT_ATOMS: atom_id res chain seq x y z
N MET A 1 4.43 -23.46 21.24
CA MET A 1 4.59 -23.76 19.79
C MET A 1 3.76 -22.84 18.89
N ILE A 2 2.60 -22.34 19.34
CA ILE A 2 1.72 -21.44 18.56
C ILE A 2 2.31 -20.02 18.38
N GLU A 3 3.06 -19.49 19.36
CA GLU A 3 3.66 -18.14 19.23
C GLU A 3 4.72 -18.00 18.12
N ARG A 4 5.52 -19.04 17.86
CA ARG A 4 6.53 -19.03 16.77
C ARG A 4 5.92 -18.99 15.37
N LEU A 5 4.66 -19.42 15.23
CA LEU A 5 3.94 -19.43 13.95
C LEU A 5 3.26 -18.08 13.69
N PHE A 6 2.80 -17.39 14.73
CA PHE A 6 2.11 -16.10 14.60
C PHE A 6 3.07 -14.98 14.19
N SER A 7 4.30 -14.95 14.73
CA SER A 7 5.23 -13.84 14.49
C SER A 7 5.95 -13.87 13.13
N ARG A 8 6.25 -15.04 12.57
CA ARG A 8 6.99 -15.12 11.29
C ARG A 8 6.10 -14.83 10.07
N GLY A 9 4.85 -15.29 10.09
CA GLY A 9 3.87 -15.05 9.03
C GLY A 9 3.32 -13.62 9.02
N ALA A 10 2.98 -13.07 10.20
CA ALA A 10 2.45 -11.72 10.31
C ALA A 10 3.45 -10.64 9.88
N VAL A 11 4.71 -10.74 10.33
CA VAL A 11 5.75 -9.77 9.96
C VAL A 11 6.01 -9.80 8.45
N SER A 12 6.15 -11.00 7.86
CA SER A 12 6.35 -11.14 6.40
C SER A 12 5.15 -10.60 5.59
N THR A 13 3.93 -10.77 6.09
CA THR A 13 2.72 -10.24 5.44
C THR A 13 2.67 -8.72 5.53
N LEU A 14 2.95 -8.15 6.70
CA LEU A 14 2.99 -6.70 6.92
C LEU A 14 4.11 -6.03 6.10
N GLU A 15 5.26 -6.68 5.98
CA GLU A 15 6.34 -6.26 5.10
C GLU A 15 5.90 -6.26 3.63
N ALA A 16 5.25 -7.33 3.17
CA ALA A 16 4.71 -7.41 1.81
C ALA A 16 3.64 -6.33 1.55
N MET A 17 2.77 -6.06 2.53
CA MET A 17 1.76 -4.99 2.46
C MET A 17 2.41 -3.62 2.38
N LEU A 18 3.44 -3.37 3.19
CA LEU A 18 4.19 -2.11 3.17
C LEU A 18 4.89 -1.91 1.82
N ALA A 19 5.61 -2.93 1.34
CA ALA A 19 6.29 -2.90 0.05
C ALA A 19 5.31 -2.69 -1.12
N PHE A 20 4.14 -3.35 -1.06
CA PHE A 20 3.05 -3.14 -2.01
C PHE A 20 2.54 -1.71 -1.98
N ALA A 21 2.27 -1.17 -0.78
CA ALA A 21 1.79 0.20 -0.61
C ALA A 21 2.81 1.22 -1.14
N SER A 22 4.10 1.03 -0.86
CA SER A 22 5.16 1.91 -1.39
C SER A 22 5.25 1.84 -2.92
N LYS A 23 5.15 0.64 -3.50
CA LYS A 23 5.18 0.48 -4.97
C LYS A 23 3.96 1.12 -5.63
N ARG A 24 2.78 0.99 -5.02
CA ARG A 24 1.54 1.61 -5.51
C ARG A 24 1.57 3.13 -5.37
N HIS A 25 2.15 3.66 -4.29
CA HIS A 25 2.38 5.10 -4.10
C HIS A 25 3.16 5.70 -5.29
N ARG A 26 4.27 5.05 -5.68
CA ARG A 26 5.08 5.48 -6.83
C ARG A 26 4.29 5.51 -8.14
N ILE A 27 3.42 4.52 -8.35
CA ILE A 27 2.60 4.42 -9.57
C ILE A 27 1.56 5.54 -9.60
N ILE A 28 0.83 5.75 -8.51
CA ILE A 28 -0.18 6.81 -8.40
C ILE A 28 0.47 8.19 -8.56
N ALA A 29 1.62 8.43 -7.92
CA ALA A 29 2.38 9.66 -8.09
C ALA A 29 2.79 9.88 -9.56
N THR A 30 3.20 8.81 -10.26
CA THR A 30 3.51 8.88 -11.69
C THR A 30 2.28 9.23 -12.52
N ASN A 31 1.11 8.65 -12.22
CA ASN A 31 -0.12 8.98 -12.92
C ASN A 31 -0.50 10.45 -12.71
N ILE A 32 -0.47 10.93 -11.46
CA ILE A 32 -0.75 12.33 -11.11
C ILE A 32 0.20 13.27 -11.84
N ALA A 33 1.50 12.98 -11.87
CA ALA A 33 2.49 13.79 -12.57
C ALA A 33 2.25 13.89 -14.09
N ASN A 34 1.59 12.89 -14.68
CA ASN A 34 1.28 12.85 -16.11
C ASN A 34 -0.19 13.17 -16.42
N VAL A 35 -0.93 13.78 -15.48
CA VAL A 35 -2.34 14.13 -15.66
C VAL A 35 -2.58 15.14 -16.81
N ASP A 36 -1.59 15.97 -17.11
CA ASP A 36 -1.66 16.94 -18.21
C ASP A 36 -0.94 16.45 -19.49
N THR A 37 -0.41 15.22 -19.47
CA THR A 37 0.28 14.65 -20.62
C THR A 37 -0.72 14.05 -21.61
N VAL A 38 -0.78 14.63 -22.81
CA VAL A 38 -1.66 14.17 -23.90
C VAL A 38 -1.39 12.70 -24.22
N GLY A 39 -2.44 11.88 -24.26
CA GLY A 39 -2.36 10.46 -24.60
C GLY A 39 -1.76 9.54 -23.51
N TYR A 40 -1.50 10.04 -22.30
CA TYR A 40 -1.01 9.19 -21.20
C TYR A 40 -2.07 8.17 -20.76
N ARG A 41 -1.63 6.97 -20.36
CA ARG A 41 -2.49 5.88 -19.86
C ARG A 41 -2.18 5.58 -18.41
N THR A 42 -3.22 5.58 -17.58
CA THR A 42 -3.14 5.21 -16.17
C THR A 42 -2.59 3.80 -15.99
N ARG A 43 -1.79 3.62 -14.94
CA ARG A 43 -1.27 2.32 -14.50
C ARG A 43 -1.72 2.07 -13.07
N ASP A 44 -2.09 0.85 -12.71
CA ASP A 44 -2.32 0.45 -11.31
C ASP A 44 -1.65 -0.90 -11.04
N LEU A 45 -1.21 -1.11 -9.80
CA LEU A 45 -0.56 -2.32 -9.32
C LEU A 45 -1.57 -3.42 -8.94
N ALA A 46 -2.82 -3.03 -8.64
CA ALA A 46 -3.83 -3.93 -8.07
C ALA A 46 -4.94 -4.36 -9.05
N GLU A 47 -5.04 -3.70 -10.22
CA GLU A 47 -6.28 -3.74 -10.99
C GLU A 47 -6.19 -4.72 -12.16
N LEU A 48 -6.56 -5.98 -11.89
CA LEU A 48 -7.01 -6.97 -12.89
C LEU A 48 -8.55 -6.94 -13.03
N ARG A 49 -9.21 -5.88 -12.58
CA ARG A 49 -10.63 -5.63 -12.84
C ARG A 49 -10.79 -4.25 -13.42
N SER A 50 -10.88 -4.21 -14.74
CA SER A 50 -11.39 -3.09 -15.51
C SER A 50 -12.80 -2.73 -15.04
N VAL A 51 -12.93 -1.67 -14.25
CA VAL A 51 -14.18 -0.95 -13.96
C VAL A 51 -13.66 0.47 -13.66
N ASP A 52 -13.66 1.45 -14.55
CA ASP A 52 -14.62 1.82 -15.58
C ASP A 52 -13.85 2.42 -16.77
N ALA A 53 -14.45 2.33 -17.96
CA ALA A 53 -14.10 3.21 -19.06
C ALA A 53 -14.50 4.64 -18.66
N GLY A 54 -13.66 5.28 -17.84
CA GLY A 54 -13.78 6.69 -17.50
C GLY A 54 -13.79 7.49 -18.78
N VAL A 55 -14.72 8.44 -18.85
CA VAL A 55 -14.88 9.39 -19.95
C VAL A 55 -13.50 9.86 -20.39
N LEU A 56 -13.09 9.46 -21.60
CA LEU A 56 -11.85 9.95 -22.19
C LEU A 56 -11.91 11.47 -22.14
N LYS A 57 -10.96 12.09 -21.44
CA LYS A 57 -10.83 13.55 -21.49
C LYS A 57 -10.62 13.94 -22.95
N GLN A 58 -11.04 15.14 -23.33
CA GLN A 58 -11.00 15.64 -24.72
C GLN A 58 -9.58 15.55 -25.35
N ASN A 59 -8.54 15.44 -24.53
CA ASN A 59 -7.13 15.28 -24.90
C ASN A 59 -6.67 13.80 -25.03
N GLY A 60 -7.56 12.82 -24.93
CA GLY A 60 -7.22 11.39 -24.99
C GLY A 60 -6.52 10.84 -23.74
N ASN A 61 -6.47 11.62 -22.65
CA ASN A 61 -5.98 11.14 -21.35
C ASN A 61 -7.11 10.45 -20.56
N ASN A 62 -6.76 9.37 -19.86
CA ASN A 62 -7.64 8.62 -18.97
C ASN A 62 -7.30 8.84 -17.48
N VAL A 63 -6.33 9.71 -17.15
CA VAL A 63 -6.01 10.07 -15.76
C VAL A 63 -7.02 11.07 -15.23
N ASP A 64 -7.72 10.68 -14.17
CA ASP A 64 -8.53 11.55 -13.35
C ASP A 64 -7.79 11.88 -12.05
N LEU A 65 -7.52 13.17 -11.81
CA LEU A 65 -6.77 13.63 -10.64
C LEU A 65 -7.48 13.30 -9.34
N GLU A 66 -8.81 13.47 -9.29
CA GLU A 66 -9.58 13.24 -8.07
C GLU A 66 -9.56 11.77 -7.70
N ILE A 67 -9.72 10.90 -8.69
CA ILE A 67 -9.65 9.44 -8.51
C ILE A 67 -8.26 9.02 -8.07
N GLU A 68 -7.20 9.53 -8.70
CA GLU A 68 -5.82 9.17 -8.33
C GLU A 68 -5.46 9.69 -6.93
N MET A 69 -5.92 10.88 -6.52
CA MET A 69 -5.76 11.36 -5.15
C MET A 69 -6.55 10.52 -4.14
N ALA A 70 -7.76 10.08 -4.48
CA ALA A 70 -8.52 9.17 -3.63
C ALA A 70 -7.82 7.80 -3.47
N LYS A 71 -7.23 7.26 -4.55
CA LYS A 71 -6.39 6.07 -4.50
C LYS A 71 -5.15 6.31 -3.64
N MET A 72 -4.52 7.49 -3.74
CA MET A 72 -3.37 7.86 -2.92
C MET A 72 -3.72 7.92 -1.44
N ALA A 73 -4.84 8.53 -1.08
CA ALA A 73 -5.32 8.62 0.29
C ALA A 73 -5.54 7.22 0.90
N ARG A 74 -6.23 6.33 0.16
CA ARG A 74 -6.41 4.93 0.58
C ARG A 74 -5.07 4.19 0.73
N ASN A 75 -4.14 4.41 -0.20
CA ASN A 75 -2.83 3.78 -0.15
C ASN A 75 -1.98 4.28 1.02
N ASN A 76 -2.03 5.58 1.34
CA ASN A 76 -1.37 6.14 2.51
C ASN A 76 -1.94 5.58 3.82
N ALA A 77 -3.26 5.39 3.91
CA ALA A 77 -3.87 4.73 5.06
C ALA A 77 -3.42 3.27 5.21
N LEU A 78 -3.36 2.51 4.11
CA LEU A 78 -2.82 1.14 4.13
C LEU A 78 -1.35 1.12 4.61
N HIS A 79 -0.53 2.03 4.08
CA HIS A 79 0.88 2.13 4.43
C HIS A 79 1.08 2.45 5.92
N SER A 80 0.35 3.43 6.46
CA SER A 80 0.46 3.81 7.87
C SER A 80 -0.03 2.70 8.79
N MET A 81 -1.14 2.03 8.45
CA MET A 81 -1.64 0.87 9.21
C MET A 81 -0.65 -0.28 9.22
N ALA A 82 -0.09 -0.64 8.05
CA ALA A 82 0.90 -1.72 7.96
C ALA A 82 2.15 -1.42 8.79
N ALA A 83 2.65 -0.18 8.74
CA ALA A 83 3.80 0.26 9.54
C ALA A 83 3.49 0.21 11.06
N ALA A 84 2.31 0.67 11.46
CA ALA A 84 1.89 0.65 12.87
C ALA A 84 1.78 -0.77 13.42
N LEU A 85 1.16 -1.69 12.66
CA LEU A 85 1.07 -3.10 13.05
C LEU A 85 2.44 -3.78 13.09
N LEU A 86 3.33 -3.47 12.15
CA LEU A 86 4.70 -4.00 12.14
C LEU A 86 5.45 -3.57 13.41
N ALA A 87 5.34 -2.30 13.79
CA ALA A 87 5.92 -1.77 15.02
C ALA A 87 5.36 -2.48 16.27
N GLN A 88 4.04 -2.70 16.31
CA GLN A 88 3.39 -3.41 17.41
C GLN A 88 3.90 -4.86 17.55
N GLN A 89 4.13 -5.57 16.44
CA GLN A 89 4.70 -6.92 16.49
C GLN A 89 6.11 -6.95 17.11
N PHE A 90 6.95 -5.95 16.85
CA PHE A 90 8.28 -5.85 17.46
C PHE A 90 8.20 -5.55 18.95
N THR A 91 7.26 -4.70 19.38
CA THR A 91 7.01 -4.44 20.80
C THR A 91 6.66 -5.74 21.53
N LEU A 92 5.71 -6.51 21.00
CA LEU A 92 5.30 -7.80 21.58
C LEU A 92 6.45 -8.82 21.63
N LEU A 93 7.26 -8.91 20.57
CA LEU A 93 8.43 -9.78 20.55
C LEU A 93 9.47 -9.38 21.61
N ARG A 94 9.71 -8.08 21.78
CA ARG A 94 10.63 -7.57 22.81
C ARG A 94 10.12 -7.87 24.21
N GLU A 95 8.83 -7.64 24.46
CA GLU A 95 8.19 -7.94 25.74
C GLU A 95 8.33 -9.42 26.09
N ALA A 96 8.00 -10.32 25.16
CA ALA A 96 8.11 -11.77 25.35
C ALA A 96 9.55 -12.22 25.69
N ILE A 97 10.55 -11.71 24.96
CA ILE A 97 11.97 -12.02 25.23
C ILE A 97 12.41 -11.48 26.60
N SER A 98 11.96 -10.26 26.97
CA SER A 98 12.33 -9.65 28.25
C SER A 98 11.65 -10.30 29.46
N GLY A 99 10.41 -10.77 29.30
CA GLY A 99 9.66 -11.49 30.33
C GLY A 99 10.20 -12.89 30.60
N GLN A 100 10.73 -13.57 29.58
CA GLN A 100 11.39 -14.87 29.74
C GLN A 100 12.73 -14.82 30.48
N LEU A 101 13.37 -13.64 30.61
CA LEU A 101 14.65 -13.49 31.31
C LEU A 101 14.50 -13.28 32.83
N HIS A 102 13.27 -12.99 33.30
CA HIS A 102 12.98 -12.63 34.71
C HIS A 102 12.10 -13.68 35.43
N SER A 103 12.00 -14.91 34.91
CA SER A 103 11.33 -16.06 35.54
C SER A 103 12.25 -17.28 35.52
#